data_AF-A0A2Z5ZXK3-F1
#
_entry.id   AF-A0A2Z5ZXK3-F1
#
_cell.length_a   1.000
_cell.length_b   1.000
_cell.length_c   1.000
_cell.angle_alpha   90.00
_cell.angle_beta   90.00
_cell.angle_gamma   90.00
#
_symmetry.space_group_name_H-M   'P 1'
#
loop_
_entity.id
_entity.type
_entity.pdbx_description
1 polymer ?
#
loop_
_entity_poly.entity_id
_entity_poly.type
_entity_poly.pdbx_seq_one_letter_code
_entity_poly.pdbx_strand_id
1 'polypeptide(L)'
;WDASKRYFMVAANNSNKIAAIDAKDGKLAGLTEVGKIPHPGRGANFVHPKFGPVWATGHLGDETISLISTDPEKHPDNAWAAAR
;
A
#
# COMPACT_ATOMS: atom_id res chain seq x y z
N TRP A 1 0.01 6.31 5.50
CA TRP A 1 1.29 6.08 6.20
C TRP A 1 1.39 4.62 6.56
N ASP A 2 2.52 4.01 6.22
CA ASP A 2 2.85 2.66 6.69
C ASP A 2 3.11 2.63 8.21
N ALA A 3 3.32 1.42 8.76
CA ALA A 3 3.56 1.22 10.19
C ALA A 3 4.84 1.92 10.69
N SER A 4 5.89 1.97 9.87
CA SER A 4 7.18 2.60 10.24
C SER A 4 7.14 4.14 10.18
N LYS A 5 6.08 4.73 9.61
CA LYS A 5 5.97 6.17 9.32
C LYS A 5 7.03 6.68 8.34
N ARG A 6 7.69 5.80 7.57
CA ARG A 6 8.61 6.19 6.51
C ARG A 6 7.90 6.42 5.19
N TYR A 7 6.89 5.62 4.88
CA TYR A 7 6.22 5.64 3.59
C TYR A 7 4.82 6.22 3.68
N PHE A 8 4.59 7.28 2.90
CA PHE A 8 3.27 7.86 2.75
C PHE A 8 2.49 7.12 1.66
N MET A 9 1.57 6.27 2.11
CA MET A 9 0.61 5.54 1.27
C MET A 9 -0.57 6.46 0.89
N VAL A 10 -0.78 6.70 -0.40
CA VAL A 10 -1.82 7.60 -0.92
C VAL A 10 -2.49 7.04 -2.17
N ALA A 11 -3.80 7.24 -2.29
CA ALA A 11 -4.59 6.76 -3.42
C ALA A 11 -4.59 7.76 -4.60
N ALA A 12 -4.26 7.27 -5.78
CA ALA A 12 -4.60 7.89 -7.06
C ALA A 12 -5.92 7.27 -7.56
N ASN A 13 -7.03 7.69 -6.93
CA ASN A 13 -8.30 6.96 -6.95
C ASN A 13 -8.86 6.65 -8.35
N ASN A 14 -8.98 7.65 -9.24
CA ASN A 14 -9.51 7.48 -10.59
C ASN A 14 -8.54 6.72 -11.53
N SER A 15 -7.34 6.41 -11.06
CA SER A 15 -6.35 5.61 -11.77
C SER A 15 -6.21 4.18 -11.23
N ASN A 16 -7.01 3.80 -10.22
CA ASN A 16 -6.97 2.49 -9.56
C ASN A 16 -5.57 2.11 -9.05
N LYS A 17 -4.84 3.09 -8.49
CA LYS A 17 -3.46 2.91 -8.01
C LYS A 17 -3.26 3.47 -6.60
N ILE A 18 -2.32 2.86 -5.87
CA ILE A 18 -1.75 3.40 -4.63
C ILE A 18 -0.30 3.77 -4.88
N ALA A 19 0.08 4.99 -4.53
CA ALA A 19 1.47 5.43 -4.51
C ALA A 19 2.05 5.30 -3.10
N ALA A 20 3.25 4.75 -3.00
CA ALA A 20 4.09 4.78 -1.81
C ALA A 20 5.19 5.83 -2.03
N ILE A 21 5.19 6.89 -1.22
CA ILE A 21 6.22 7.93 -1.26
C ILE A 21 7.17 7.72 -0.07
N ASP A 22 8.48 7.57 -0.31
CA ASP A 22 9.47 7.58 0.77
C ASP A 22 9.59 9.02 1.28
N ALA A 23 9.10 9.25 2.50
CA ALA A 23 9.13 10.58 3.12
C ALA A 23 10.52 10.99 3.58
N LYS A 24 11.46 10.04 3.74
CA LYS A 24 12.86 10.35 4.07
C LYS A 24 13.56 10.98 2.87
N ASP A 25 13.37 10.38 1.70
CA ASP A 25 14.08 10.79 0.47
C ASP A 25 13.24 11.71 -0.42
N GLY A 26 11.94 11.85 -0.13
CA GLY A 26 10.99 12.66 -0.89
C GLY A 26 10.69 12.12 -2.30
N LYS A 27 10.80 10.80 -2.50
CA LYS A 27 10.72 10.16 -3.82
C LYS A 27 9.63 9.08 -3.87
N LEU A 28 9.14 8.82 -5.08
CA LEU A 28 8.27 7.67 -5.34
C LEU A 28 9.03 6.37 -5.08
N ALA A 29 8.56 5.59 -4.11
CA ALA A 29 9.12 4.28 -3.78
C ALA A 29 8.45 3.15 -4.57
N GLY A 30 7.14 3.27 -4.82
CA GLY A 30 6.38 2.27 -5.56
C GLY A 30 5.01 2.78 -5.99
N LEU A 31 4.47 2.16 -7.05
CA LEU A 31 3.15 2.44 -7.57
C LEU A 31 2.44 1.11 -7.86
N THR A 32 1.38 0.85 -7.10
CA THR A 32 0.70 -0.46 -7.09
C THR A 32 -0.69 -0.34 -7.70
N GLU A 33 -1.04 -1.23 -8.63
CA GLU A 33 -2.41 -1.37 -9.12
C GLU A 33 -3.30 -2.12 -8.12
N VAL A 34 -4.52 -1.64 -7.92
CA VAL A 34 -5.49 -2.18 -6.97
C VAL A 34 -6.89 -2.22 -7.60
N GLY A 35 -7.92 -2.50 -6.80
CA GLY A 35 -9.32 -2.47 -7.22
C GLY A 35 -9.79 -1.07 -7.65
N LYS A 36 -11.08 -0.98 -7.99
CA LYS A 36 -11.69 0.20 -8.58
C LYS A 36 -11.94 1.30 -7.55
N ILE A 37 -11.41 2.50 -7.76
CA ILE A 37 -11.57 3.67 -6.88
C ILE A 37 -11.15 3.33 -5.44
N PRO A 38 -9.85 3.10 -5.18
CA PRO A 38 -9.35 2.87 -3.82
C PRO A 38 -9.64 4.08 -2.93
N HIS A 39 -10.17 3.84 -1.74
CA HIS A 39 -10.55 4.88 -0.79
C HIS A 39 -10.13 4.51 0.64
N PRO A 40 -8.83 4.64 0.97
CA PRO A 40 -8.28 4.09 2.21
C PRO A 40 -8.62 4.88 3.47
N GLY A 41 -9.01 6.16 3.36
CA GLY A 41 -8.83 7.10 4.46
C GLY A 41 -7.35 7.17 4.84
N ARG A 42 -7.00 6.75 6.07
CA ARG A 42 -5.59 6.58 6.48
C ARG A 42 -5.01 5.19 6.15
N GLY A 43 -5.88 4.26 5.79
CA GLY A 43 -5.64 2.81 5.63
C GLY A 43 -5.43 2.09 6.96
N ALA A 44 -5.22 0.78 6.88
CA ALA A 44 -4.98 -0.09 8.04
C ALA A 44 -3.63 -0.79 7.94
N ASN A 45 -2.84 -0.74 9.02
CA ASN A 45 -1.54 -1.40 9.09
C ASN A 45 -1.63 -2.64 9.99
N PHE A 46 -1.05 -3.76 9.58
CA PHE A 46 -0.90 -4.95 10.41
C PHE A 46 0.20 -5.86 9.86
N VAL A 47 0.57 -6.90 10.61
CA VAL A 47 1.52 -7.92 10.16
C VAL A 47 0.73 -9.11 9.63
N HIS A 48 0.86 -9.40 8.34
CA HIS A 48 0.28 -10.58 7.73
C HIS A 48 1.19 -11.80 7.98
N PRO A 49 0.65 -12.98 8.37
CA PRO A 49 1.46 -14.15 8.71
C PRO A 49 2.44 -14.61 7.61
N LYS A 50 2.06 -14.40 6.33
CA LYS A 50 2.87 -14.82 5.16
C LYS A 50 3.69 -13.68 4.53
N PHE A 51 3.18 -12.46 4.58
CA PHE A 51 3.73 -11.34 3.79
C PHE A 51 4.46 -10.30 4.64
N GLY A 52 4.47 -10.48 5.97
CA GLY A 52 5.06 -9.52 6.88
C GLY A 52 4.20 -8.25 7.00
N PRO A 53 4.82 -7.09 7.29
CA PRO A 53 4.10 -5.82 7.41
C PRO A 53 3.38 -5.42 6.12
N VAL A 54 2.07 -5.19 6.23
CA VAL A 54 1.21 -4.74 5.13
C VAL A 54 0.39 -3.51 5.52
N TRP A 55 0.01 -2.75 4.51
CA TRP A 55 -0.98 -1.68 4.57
C TRP A 55 -2.18 -2.03 3.67
N ALA A 56 -3.40 -1.82 4.15
CA ALA A 56 -4.62 -2.22 3.47
C ALA A 56 -5.51 -1.05 3.08
N THR A 57 -6.20 -1.20 1.94
CA THR A 57 -7.25 -0.30 1.46
C THR A 57 -8.49 -1.07 1.01
N GLY A 58 -9.66 -0.51 1.31
CA GLY A 58 -10.92 -0.84 0.64
C GLY A 58 -11.14 0.01 -0.60
N HIS A 59 -12.21 -0.29 -1.32
CA HIS A 59 -12.56 0.32 -2.60
C HIS A 59 -14.01 0.79 -2.59
N LEU A 60 -14.29 1.93 -3.23
CA LEU A 60 -15.66 2.41 -3.42
C LEU A 60 -16.29 1.86 -4.70
N GLY A 61 -15.47 1.42 -5.66
CA GLY A 61 -15.91 0.95 -6.96
C GLY A 61 -16.12 -0.56 -7.07
N ASP A 62 -15.70 -1.34 -6.06
CA ASP A 62 -15.89 -2.79 -5.95
C ASP A 62 -15.74 -3.27 -4.49
N GLU A 63 -16.02 -4.54 -4.22
CA GLU A 63 -15.95 -5.16 -2.89
C GLU A 63 -14.54 -5.58 -2.43
N THR A 64 -13.49 -5.28 -3.19
CA THR A 64 -12.17 -5.83 -2.92
C THR A 64 -11.49 -5.11 -1.74
N ILE A 65 -10.60 -5.84 -1.04
CA ILE A 65 -9.63 -5.28 -0.11
C ILE A 65 -8.25 -5.63 -0.66
N SER A 66 -7.40 -4.62 -0.88
CA SER A 66 -6.03 -4.83 -1.33
C SER A 66 -5.06 -4.66 -0.18
N LEU A 67 -4.14 -5.61 -0.04
CA LEU A 67 -3.02 -5.56 0.89
C LEU A 67 -1.76 -5.19 0.10
N ILE A 68 -0.95 -4.28 0.62
CA ILE A 68 0.30 -3.85 -0.01
C ILE A 68 1.42 -4.03 1.00
N SER A 69 2.46 -4.80 0.66
CA SER A 69 3.60 -5.00 1.57
C SER A 69 4.43 -3.73 1.67
N THR A 70 4.81 -3.35 2.89
CA THR A 70 5.48 -2.07 3.18
C THR A 70 6.87 -2.23 3.78
N ASP A 71 7.49 -3.39 3.63
CA ASP A 71 8.81 -3.72 4.20
C ASP A 71 9.83 -4.07 3.10
N PRO A 72 10.35 -3.07 2.37
CA PRO A 72 11.32 -3.31 1.31
C PRO A 72 12.68 -3.81 1.80
N GLU A 73 12.99 -3.67 3.09
CA GLU A 73 14.30 -4.07 3.64
C GLU A 73 14.35 -5.57 3.94
N LYS A 74 13.28 -6.14 4.52
CA LYS A 74 13.24 -7.57 4.86
C LYS A 74 12.39 -8.42 3.92
N HIS A 75 11.49 -7.80 3.18
CA HIS A 75 10.61 -8.47 2.21
C HIS A 75 10.69 -7.80 0.82
N PRO A 76 11.90 -7.65 0.23
CA PRO A 76 12.10 -6.89 -0.99
C PRO A 76 11.28 -7.42 -2.18
N ASP A 77 11.10 -8.74 -2.28
CA ASP A 77 10.37 -9.38 -3.38
C ASP A 77 8.88 -9.04 -3.40
N ASN A 78 8.30 -8.67 -2.25
CA ASN A 78 6.89 -8.34 -2.10
C ASN A 78 6.65 -6.84 -1.92
N ALA A 79 7.72 -6.03 -1.88
CA ALA A 79 7.63 -4.61 -1.60
C ALA A 79 6.77 -3.90 -2.65
N TRP A 80 5.77 -3.15 -2.20
CA TRP A 80 4.86 -2.40 -3.06
C TRP A 80 4.06 -3.29 -4.05
N ALA A 81 4.04 -4.60 -3.85
CA ALA A 81 3.17 -5.51 -4.59
C ALA A 81 1.80 -5.58 -3.91
N ALA A 82 0.74 -5.73 -4.71
CA ALA A 82 -0.57 -6.12 -4.20
C ALA A 82 -0.48 -7.58 -3.74
N ALA A 83 -0.48 -7.80 -2.43
CA ALA A 83 -0.65 -9.10 -1.82
C ALA A 83 -2.15 -9.45 -1.87
N ARG A 84 -2.47 -10.54 -2.57
CA ARG A 84 -3.81 -11.15 -2.63
C ARG A 84 -3.84 -12.42 -1.80
#